data_AF-A0A953WQV8-F1
#
_entry.id   AF-A0A953WQV8-F1
#
_cell.length_a   1.000
_cell.length_b   1.000
_cell.length_c   1.000
_cell.angle_alpha   90.00
_cell.angle_beta   90.00
_cell.angle_gamma   90.00
#
_symmetry.space_group_name_H-M   'P 1'
#
loop_
_entity.id
_entity.type
_entity.pdbx_description
1 polymer ?
#
loop_
_entity_poly.entity_id
_entity_poly.type
_entity_poly.pdbx_seq_one_letter_code
_entity_poly.pdbx_strand_id
1 'polypeptide(L)' 'APPPEGALVTAGFLFDTPVRFDTDSLRINLAAFRAGDIPSIPLVEVMV' A
#
# COMPACT_ATOMS: atom_id res chain seq x y z
N ALA A 1 0.88 -1.67 -14.73
CA ALA A 1 0.66 -3.14 -14.68
C ALA A 1 1.35 -3.67 -13.44
N PRO A 2 0.78 -4.66 -12.74
CA PRO A 2 1.48 -5.31 -11.63
C PRO A 2 2.79 -5.96 -12.11
N PRO A 3 3.78 -6.13 -11.22
CA PRO A 3 5.01 -6.85 -11.56
C PRO A 3 4.72 -8.30 -11.99
N PRO A 4 5.54 -8.89 -12.88
CA PRO A 4 5.47 -10.31 -13.19
C PRO A 4 5.67 -11.19 -11.96
N GLU A 5 5.15 -12.42 -12.02
CA GLU A 5 5.35 -13.40 -10.96
C GLU A 5 6.85 -13.66 -10.73
N GLY A 6 7.30 -13.61 -9.48
CA GLY A 6 8.71 -13.75 -9.11
C GLY A 6 9.60 -12.52 -9.35
N ALA A 7 9.04 -11.39 -9.77
CA ALA A 7 9.81 -10.16 -9.92
C ALA A 7 10.32 -9.64 -8.57
N LEU A 8 11.61 -9.33 -8.49
CA LEU A 8 12.22 -8.74 -7.30
C LEU A 8 11.76 -7.28 -7.14
N VAL A 9 10.96 -7.02 -6.12
CA VAL A 9 10.48 -5.68 -5.76
C VAL A 9 11.44 -5.08 -4.74
N THR A 10 12.02 -3.92 -5.06
CA THR A 10 12.90 -3.18 -4.14
C THR A 10 12.26 -1.84 -3.77
N ALA A 11 12.46 -1.40 -2.53
CA ALA A 11 12.16 -0.03 -2.11
C ALA A 11 13.44 0.68 -1.67
N GLY A 12 13.49 1.99 -1.89
CA GLY A 12 14.63 2.84 -1.52
C GLY A 12 14.77 3.09 -0.01
N PHE A 13 14.08 2.31 0.82
CA PHE A 13 14.13 2.35 2.28
C PHE A 13 13.90 0.94 2.85
N LEU A 14 14.37 0.69 4.07
CA LEU A 14 14.10 -0.54 4.80
C LEU A 14 12.66 -0.49 5.33
N PHE A 15 11.84 -1.46 4.92
CA PHE A 15 10.61 -1.75 5.66
C PHE A 15 10.98 -2.57 6.90
N ASP A 16 10.54 -2.17 8.10
CA ASP A 16 10.73 -2.98 9.31
C ASP A 16 10.08 -4.37 9.17
N THR A 17 9.05 -4.51 8.32
CA THR A 17 8.45 -5.79 7.92
C THR A 17 7.80 -5.63 6.54
N PRO A 18 7.99 -6.56 5.58
CA PRO A 18 7.28 -6.53 4.30
C PRO A 18 5.77 -6.64 4.51
N VAL A 19 5.00 -5.74 3.91
CA VAL A 19 3.52 -5.69 4.02
C VAL A 19 2.86 -5.51 2.65
N ARG A 20 1.60 -5.93 2.54
CA ARG A 20 0.69 -5.61 1.41
C ARG A 20 -0.61 -4.99 1.91
N PHE A 21 -1.35 -4.32 1.03
CA PHE A 21 -2.72 -3.91 1.36
C PHE A 21 -3.59 -5.13 1.63
N ASP A 22 -4.41 -5.05 2.67
CA ASP A 22 -5.41 -6.07 3.00
C ASP A 22 -6.68 -5.95 2.14
N THR A 23 -6.68 -5.01 1.19
CA THR A 23 -7.83 -4.73 0.33
C THR A 23 -7.37 -4.44 -1.08
N ASP A 24 -8.24 -4.77 -2.04
CA ASP A 24 -8.01 -4.52 -3.46
C ASP A 24 -8.26 -3.05 -3.85
N SER A 25 -8.87 -2.26 -2.97
CA SER A 25 -9.18 -0.85 -3.23
C SER A 25 -9.07 0.03 -1.99
N LEU A 26 -8.42 1.19 -2.14
CA LEU A 26 -8.37 2.21 -1.10
C LEU A 26 -9.42 3.27 -1.34
N ARG A 27 -10.20 3.60 -0.30
CA ARG A 27 -11.19 4.68 -0.34
C ARG A 27 -10.56 5.98 0.13
N ILE A 28 -10.46 6.95 -0.77
CA ILE A 28 -9.93 8.28 -0.47
C ILE A 28 -11.10 9.26 -0.54
N ASN A 29 -11.25 10.12 0.48
CA ASN A 29 -12.23 11.20 0.45
C ASN A 29 -11.51 12.51 0.16
N LEU A 30 -11.93 13.25 -0.86
CA LEU A 30 -11.48 14.61 -1.10
C LEU A 30 -12.33 15.56 -0.24
N ALA A 31 -12.03 15.60 1.06
CA ALA A 31 -12.85 16.30 2.05
C ALA A 31 -12.78 17.84 1.90
N ALA A 32 -11.79 18.38 1.18
CA ALA A 32 -11.76 19.79 0.76
C ALA A 32 -10.90 19.96 -0.50
N PHE A 33 -11.04 21.10 -1.18
CA PHE A 33 -10.44 21.47 -2.48
C PHE A 33 -8.95 21.10 -2.68
N ARG A 34 -8.19 20.79 -1.61
CA ARG A 34 -6.80 20.28 -1.65
C ARG A 34 -6.41 19.32 -0.52
N ALA A 35 -7.37 18.86 0.29
CA ALA A 35 -7.10 17.95 1.41
C ALA A 35 -7.79 16.61 1.13
N GLY A 36 -7.01 15.63 0.70
CA GLY A 36 -7.45 14.24 0.64
C GLY A 36 -7.24 13.61 2.01
N ASP A 37 -8.32 13.08 2.60
CA ASP A 37 -8.25 12.32 3.85
C ASP A 37 -8.39 10.83 3.53
N ILE A 38 -7.51 10.03 4.13
CA ILE A 38 -7.57 8.57 4.11
C ILE A 38 -7.75 8.10 5.57
N PRO A 39 -9.00 7.83 6.01
CA PRO A 39 -9.28 7.54 7.41
C PRO A 39 -8.60 6.27 7.93
N SER A 40 -8.33 5.31 7.05
CA SER A 40 -7.69 4.05 7.39
C SER A 40 -6.97 3.47 6.17
N ILE A 41 -5.80 2.90 6.41
CA ILE A 41 -5.00 2.17 5.42
C ILE A 41 -4.70 0.78 6.02
N PRO A 42 -5.53 -0.24 5.75
CA PRO A 42 -5.34 -1.57 6.30
C PRO A 42 -4.21 -2.31 5.57
N LEU A 43 -3.30 -2.90 6.34
CA LEU A 43 -2.10 -3.59 5.86
C LEU A 43 -2.00 -4.96 6.53
N VAL A 44 -1.42 -5.93 5.82
CA VAL A 44 -1.06 -7.26 6.36
C VAL A 44 0.39 -7.58 6.05
N GLU A 45 1.06 -8.26 6.98
CA GLU A 45 2.44 -8.72 6.82
C GLU A 45 2.52 -9.83 5.77
N VAL A 46 3.62 -9.84 5.02
CA VAL A 46 3.93 -10.87 4.02
C VAL A 46 5.12 -11.67 4.54
N MET A 47 4.85 -12.88 5.03
CA MET A 47 5.90 -13.81 5.46
C MET A 47 6.40 -14.60 4.24
N VAL A 48 7.72 -14.75 4.11
CA VAL A 48 8.39 -15.50 3.03
C VAL A 48 8.96 -16.82 3.56
#